data_AF-A0A0D2BHM7-F1
#
_entry.id   AF-A0A0D2BHM7-F1
#
_cell.length_a   1.000
_cell.length_b   1.000
_cell.length_c   1.000
_cell.angle_alpha   90.00
_cell.angle_beta   90.00
_cell.angle_gamma   90.00
#
_symmetry.space_group_name_H-M   'P 1'
#
loop_
_entity.id
_entity.type
_entity.pdbx_description
1 polymer ?
#
loop_
_entity_poly.entity_id
_entity_poly.type
_entity_poly.pdbx_seq_one_letter_code
_entity_poly.pdbx_strand_id
1 'polypeptide(L)'
;MRSQHIVPGIAQISKLSGCFGQLADLSIAVRRSGGDRNEVLIYHMLGGLPKLQTLELCLVPSPPRIFPSDQWESQPFTAEAHSPVRNGHVKDLLINIALDEALARSIFDAISSAKGSSSHPLERLTVHPFGGQVATLGWPSVIDTDLLMVTAVIGHLWEVKRGERDDDETDAICA
;
A
#
# COMPACT_ATOMS: atom_id res chain seq x y z
N MET A 1 -19.34 3.27 -7.54
CA MET A 1 -18.94 1.95 -8.07
C MET A 1 -17.66 1.54 -7.36
N ARG A 2 -17.69 0.52 -6.50
CA ARG A 2 -16.48 0.05 -5.81
C ARG A 2 -15.79 -0.99 -6.71
N SER A 3 -14.66 -0.62 -7.30
CA SER A 3 -13.86 -1.50 -8.14
C SER A 3 -13.36 -2.67 -7.28
N GLN A 4 -13.50 -3.90 -7.76
CA GLN A 4 -12.79 -5.03 -7.14
C GLN A 4 -11.29 -4.75 -7.36
N HIS A 5 -10.57 -4.39 -6.30
CA HIS A 5 -9.14 -4.13 -6.37
C HIS A 5 -8.41 -5.46 -6.60
N ILE A 6 -8.28 -5.87 -7.87
CA ILE A 6 -7.32 -6.91 -8.24
C ILE A 6 -5.95 -6.34 -7.90
N VAL A 7 -5.23 -7.01 -6.99
CA VAL A 7 -3.86 -6.66 -6.64
C VAL A 7 -2.93 -7.35 -7.62
N PRO A 8 -2.35 -6.64 -8.61
CA PRO A 8 -1.47 -7.25 -9.58
C PRO A 8 -0.18 -7.76 -8.94
N GLY A 9 0.24 -8.95 -9.35
CA GLY A 9 1.56 -9.47 -9.04
C GLY A 9 2.65 -8.89 -9.94
N ILE A 10 3.91 -9.20 -9.63
CA ILE A 10 5.10 -8.72 -10.37
C ILE A 10 4.98 -8.93 -11.88
N ALA A 11 4.50 -10.11 -12.32
CA ALA A 11 4.36 -10.43 -13.73
C ALA A 11 3.34 -9.54 -14.46
N GLN A 12 2.28 -9.09 -13.78
CA GLN A 12 1.28 -8.21 -14.38
C GLN A 12 1.83 -6.78 -14.47
N ILE A 13 2.52 -6.30 -13.43
CA ILE A 13 3.15 -4.98 -13.45
C ILE A 13 4.27 -4.90 -14.49
N SER A 14 5.08 -5.94 -14.63
CA SER A 14 6.10 -6.00 -15.68
C SER A 14 5.50 -5.90 -17.10
N LYS A 15 4.35 -6.54 -17.35
CA LYS A 15 3.62 -6.39 -18.61
C LYS A 15 3.09 -4.97 -18.80
N LEU A 16 2.61 -4.32 -17.73
CA LEU A 16 2.18 -2.93 -17.81
C LEU A 16 3.33 -2.03 -18.28
N SER A 17 4.52 -2.17 -17.67
CA SER A 17 5.71 -1.40 -18.05
C SER A 17 6.11 -1.62 -19.51
N GLY A 18 5.95 -2.83 -20.04
CA GLY A 18 6.28 -3.15 -21.44
C GLY A 18 5.26 -2.68 -22.48
N CYS A 19 3.98 -2.52 -22.10
CA CYS A 19 2.91 -2.21 -23.05
C CYS A 19 2.46 -0.74 -23.03
N PHE A 20 2.67 -0.01 -21.93
CA PHE A 20 2.04 1.30 -21.71
C PHE A 20 3.05 2.44 -21.50
N GLY A 21 3.90 2.68 -22.51
CA GLY A 21 4.89 3.76 -22.49
C GLY A 21 4.33 5.19 -22.56
N GLN A 22 3.01 5.35 -22.68
CA GLN A 22 2.35 6.66 -22.75
C GLN A 22 1.54 7.00 -21.48
N LEU A 23 1.52 6.11 -20.50
CA LEU A 23 0.68 6.26 -19.31
C LEU A 23 1.23 7.38 -18.40
N ALA A 24 0.47 8.45 -18.23
CA ALA A 24 0.82 9.58 -17.39
C ALA A 24 0.14 9.53 -16.00
N ASP A 25 -1.06 8.97 -15.94
CA ASP A 25 -1.86 8.84 -14.72
C ASP A 25 -2.24 7.37 -14.51
N LEU A 26 -2.04 6.86 -13.29
CA LEU A 26 -2.37 5.48 -12.95
C LEU A 26 -2.94 5.40 -11.53
N SER A 27 -4.02 4.63 -11.37
CA SER A 27 -4.50 4.19 -10.04
C SER A 27 -4.38 2.67 -9.96
N ILE A 28 -3.67 2.17 -8.95
CA ILE A 28 -3.39 0.73 -8.81
C ILE A 28 -3.32 0.29 -7.35
N ALA A 29 -3.69 -0.96 -7.09
CA ALA A 29 -3.54 -1.56 -5.77
C ALA A 29 -2.20 -2.29 -5.64
N VAL A 30 -1.53 -2.18 -4.51
CA VAL A 30 -0.29 -2.90 -4.20
C VAL A 30 -0.42 -3.60 -2.85
N ARG A 31 0.06 -4.83 -2.76
CA ARG A 31 0.07 -5.57 -1.49
C ARG A 31 1.18 -5.03 -0.59
N ARG A 32 0.82 -4.65 0.63
CA ARG A 32 1.76 -4.30 1.70
C ARG A 32 2.25 -5.56 2.40
N SER A 33 3.56 -5.71 2.45
CA SER A 33 4.28 -6.74 3.19
C SER A 33 5.31 -6.15 4.15
N GLY A 34 5.32 -4.82 4.29
CA GLY A 34 6.22 -4.10 5.18
C GLY A 34 7.52 -3.68 4.50
N GLY A 35 7.50 -3.47 3.18
CA GLY A 35 8.67 -3.05 2.42
C GLY A 35 9.60 -4.21 2.05
N ASP A 36 9.06 -5.42 1.85
CA ASP A 36 9.89 -6.53 1.37
C ASP A 36 10.43 -6.26 -0.06
N ARG A 37 11.36 -7.11 -0.49
CA ARG A 37 12.00 -6.97 -1.81
C ARG A 37 11.00 -6.95 -2.98
N ASN A 38 9.90 -7.70 -2.88
CA ASN A 38 8.90 -7.77 -3.94
C ASN A 38 8.02 -6.52 -3.97
N GLU A 39 7.61 -6.01 -2.81
CA GLU A 39 6.87 -4.75 -2.68
C GLU A 39 7.70 -3.58 -3.23
N VAL A 40 8.97 -3.48 -2.83
CA VAL A 40 9.88 -2.43 -3.33
C VAL A 40 10.16 -2.60 -4.83
N LEU A 41 10.28 -3.84 -5.33
CA LEU A 41 10.42 -4.09 -6.76
C LEU A 41 9.20 -3.61 -7.55
N ILE A 42 7.99 -3.74 -7.00
CA ILE A 42 6.76 -3.20 -7.61
C ILE A 42 6.87 -1.68 -7.77
N TYR A 43 7.27 -0.97 -6.71
CA TYR A 43 7.48 0.49 -6.77
C TYR A 43 8.51 0.88 -7.84
N HIS A 44 9.63 0.17 -7.93
CA HIS A 44 10.62 0.42 -8.98
C HIS A 44 10.09 0.12 -10.39
N MET A 45 9.32 -0.95 -10.59
CA MET A 45 8.72 -1.24 -11.91
C MET A 45 7.72 -0.16 -12.34
N LEU A 46 6.96 0.41 -11.40
CA LEU A 46 6.09 1.56 -11.66
C LEU A 46 6.90 2.80 -12.03
N GLY A 47 8.02 3.04 -11.36
CA GLY A 47 8.94 4.13 -11.70
C GLY A 47 9.57 4.00 -13.08
N GLY A 48 9.71 2.77 -13.59
CA GLY A 48 10.15 2.50 -14.95
C GLY A 48 9.17 2.95 -16.05
N LEU A 49 7.96 3.40 -15.71
CA LEU A 49 7.01 3.95 -16.68
C LEU A 49 7.46 5.37 -17.10
N PRO A 50 7.80 5.58 -18.39
CA PRO A 50 8.54 6.77 -18.80
C PRO A 50 7.73 8.07 -18.74
N LYS A 51 6.40 8.00 -18.83
CA LYS A 51 5.52 9.18 -18.78
C LYS A 51 4.72 9.33 -17.50
N LEU A 52 4.80 8.38 -16.56
CA LEU A 52 3.98 8.38 -15.35
C LEU A 52 4.33 9.57 -14.45
N GLN A 53 3.41 10.51 -14.28
CA GLN A 53 3.57 11.72 -13.47
C GLN A 53 2.65 11.70 -12.25
N THR A 54 1.46 11.12 -12.38
CA THR A 54 0.49 10.99 -11.29
C THR A 54 0.24 9.53 -10.96
N LEU A 55 0.32 9.17 -9.69
CA LEU A 55 0.05 7.83 -9.22
C LEU A 55 -0.84 7.84 -7.98
N GLU A 56 -1.91 7.05 -8.01
CA GLU A 56 -2.74 6.73 -6.85
C GLU A 56 -2.49 5.26 -6.45
N LEU A 57 -1.99 5.05 -5.23
CA LEU A 57 -1.69 3.74 -4.66
C LEU A 57 -2.65 3.39 -3.55
N CYS A 58 -3.44 2.34 -3.80
CA CYS A 58 -4.24 1.68 -2.78
C CYS A 58 -3.38 0.58 -2.12
N LEU A 59 -3.02 0.77 -0.86
CA LEU A 59 -2.22 -0.18 -0.11
C LEU A 59 -3.10 -1.23 0.56
N VAL A 60 -2.94 -2.48 0.11
CA VAL A 60 -3.76 -3.61 0.52
C VAL A 60 -2.97 -4.48 1.50
N PRO A 61 -3.46 -4.77 2.72
CA PRO A 61 -2.73 -5.60 3.66
C PRO A 61 -2.52 -7.01 3.10
N SER A 62 -1.36 -7.61 3.37
CA SER A 62 -1.10 -9.00 3.04
C SER A 62 -2.11 -9.94 3.72
N PRO A 63 -2.37 -11.14 3.18
CA PRO A 63 -3.18 -12.14 3.87
C PRO A 63 -2.64 -12.42 5.30
N PRO A 64 -3.52 -12.82 6.23
CA PRO A 64 -3.11 -13.08 7.61
C PRO A 64 -2.07 -14.20 7.67
N ARG A 65 -1.03 -13.97 8.49
CA ARG A 65 0.02 -14.97 8.72
C ARG A 65 -0.39 -15.97 9.79
N ILE A 66 0.16 -17.17 9.69
CA ILE A 66 0.08 -18.16 10.76
C ILE A 66 1.26 -17.93 11.69
N PHE A 67 0.98 -17.75 12.96
CA PHE A 67 1.99 -17.52 13.99
C PHE A 67 2.28 -18.83 14.76
N PRO A 68 3.51 -19.02 15.27
CA PRO A 68 3.84 -20.13 16.16
C PRO A 68 3.02 -20.09 17.45
N SER A 69 2.48 -21.24 17.88
CA SER A 69 1.42 -21.30 18.91
C SER A 69 1.84 -20.83 20.31
N ASP A 70 3.13 -20.74 20.58
CA ASP A 70 3.73 -20.31 21.85
C ASP A 70 3.92 -18.78 21.96
N GLN A 71 3.59 -18.02 20.91
CA GLN A 71 3.78 -16.57 20.87
C GLN A 71 2.51 -15.80 21.25
N TRP A 72 2.70 -14.57 21.73
CA TRP A 72 1.60 -13.63 21.98
C TRP A 72 0.72 -13.44 20.75
N GLU A 73 1.36 -13.41 19.57
CA GLU A 73 0.71 -13.28 18.28
C GLU A 73 -0.30 -14.39 17.97
N SER A 74 -0.15 -15.58 18.56
CA SER A 74 -1.04 -16.73 18.38
C SER A 74 -2.17 -16.81 19.41
N GLN A 75 -2.20 -15.91 20.38
CA GLN A 75 -3.29 -15.84 21.35
C GLN A 75 -4.54 -15.21 20.71
N PRO A 76 -5.75 -15.60 21.13
CA PRO A 76 -6.98 -14.96 20.70
C PRO A 76 -6.94 -13.45 20.97
N PHE A 77 -7.38 -12.65 20.00
CA PHE A 77 -7.45 -11.20 20.18
C PHE A 77 -8.59 -10.79 21.13
N THR A 78 -9.71 -11.49 21.04
CA THR A 78 -10.87 -11.29 21.91
C THR A 78 -10.91 -12.38 22.99
N ALA A 79 -11.65 -12.12 24.07
CA ALA A 79 -11.87 -13.12 25.13
C ALA A 79 -12.74 -14.32 24.68
N GLU A 80 -13.20 -14.34 23.43
CA GLU A 80 -14.04 -15.40 22.89
C GLU A 80 -13.22 -16.66 22.61
N ALA A 81 -13.59 -17.76 23.28
CA ALA A 81 -12.86 -19.03 23.24
C ALA A 81 -12.66 -19.65 21.84
N HIS A 82 -13.45 -19.23 20.84
CA HIS A 82 -13.39 -19.74 19.46
C HIS A 82 -13.10 -18.65 18.42
N SER A 83 -12.64 -17.47 18.83
CA SER A 83 -12.32 -16.42 17.86
C SER A 83 -11.26 -16.93 16.88
N PRO A 84 -11.45 -16.82 15.55
CA PRO A 84 -10.41 -17.13 14.57
C PRO A 84 -9.37 -16.00 14.46
N VAL A 85 -9.62 -14.85 15.10
CA VAL A 85 -8.74 -13.68 15.10
C VAL A 85 -7.67 -13.86 16.16
N ARG A 86 -6.42 -13.62 15.77
CA ARG A 86 -5.27 -13.68 16.66
C ARG A 86 -4.67 -12.30 16.82
N ASN A 87 -3.99 -12.07 17.94
CA ASN A 87 -3.27 -10.83 18.21
C ASN A 87 -2.34 -10.42 17.06
N GLY A 88 -1.64 -11.39 16.47
CA GLY A 88 -0.75 -11.16 15.34
C GLY A 88 -1.49 -10.73 14.07
N HIS A 89 -2.72 -11.22 13.83
CA HIS A 89 -3.55 -10.73 12.73
C HIS A 89 -3.83 -9.23 12.91
N VAL A 90 -4.29 -8.82 14.10
CA VAL A 90 -4.62 -7.41 14.36
C VAL A 90 -3.37 -6.54 14.24
N LYS A 91 -2.25 -6.95 14.85
CA LYS A 91 -0.95 -6.27 14.73
C LYS A 91 -0.54 -6.09 13.27
N ASP A 92 -0.58 -7.15 12.46
CA ASP A 92 -0.20 -7.09 11.05
C ASP A 92 -1.13 -6.20 10.24
N LEU A 93 -2.44 -6.23 10.52
CA LEU A 93 -3.39 -5.37 9.84
C LEU A 93 -3.08 -3.91 10.14
N LEU A 94 -2.98 -3.55 11.43
CA LEU A 94 -2.73 -2.17 11.87
C LEU A 94 -1.42 -1.63 11.29
N ILE A 95 -0.34 -2.42 11.32
CA ILE A 95 0.95 -2.02 10.73
C ILE A 95 0.83 -1.77 9.22
N ASN A 96 0.09 -2.61 8.50
CA ASN A 96 0.00 -2.50 7.04
C ASN A 96 -0.96 -1.42 6.55
N ILE A 97 -1.90 -0.96 7.40
CA ILE A 97 -2.84 0.12 7.07
C ILE A 97 -2.45 1.47 7.66
N ALA A 98 -1.59 1.50 8.69
CA ALA A 98 -1.07 2.75 9.24
C ALA A 98 -0.18 3.40 8.18
N LEU A 99 -0.69 4.47 7.58
CA LEU A 99 0.05 5.28 6.64
C LEU A 99 0.50 6.55 7.34
N ASP A 100 1.80 6.82 7.25
CA ASP A 100 2.41 8.05 7.73
C ASP A 100 3.20 8.74 6.61
N GLU A 101 3.61 9.97 6.88
CA GLU A 101 4.35 10.80 5.93
C GLU A 101 5.65 10.13 5.48
N ALA A 102 6.40 9.54 6.42
CA ALA A 102 7.69 8.94 6.15
C ALA A 102 7.56 7.77 5.19
N LEU A 103 6.54 6.93 5.38
CA LEU A 103 6.21 5.86 4.46
C LEU A 103 5.82 6.41 3.09
N ALA A 104 4.90 7.38 3.02
CA ALA A 104 4.46 7.95 1.74
C ALA A 104 5.62 8.55 0.94
N ARG A 105 6.52 9.29 1.60
CA ARG A 105 7.77 9.82 1.02
C ARG A 105 8.70 8.71 0.56
N SER A 106 8.92 7.68 1.38
CA SER A 106 9.79 6.56 1.01
C SER A 106 9.30 5.81 -0.24
N ILE A 107 7.98 5.67 -0.40
CA ILE A 107 7.38 5.08 -1.60
C ILE A 107 7.57 6.02 -2.79
N PHE A 108 7.33 7.33 -2.62
CA PHE A 108 7.57 8.34 -3.65
C PHE A 108 9.02 8.32 -4.14
N ASP A 109 9.99 8.23 -3.22
CA ASP A 109 11.41 8.18 -3.51
C ASP A 109 11.82 6.88 -4.20
N ALA A 110 11.27 5.73 -3.77
CA ALA A 110 11.51 4.44 -4.42
C ALA A 110 11.04 4.44 -5.89
N ILE A 111 9.88 5.05 -6.16
CA ILE A 111 9.35 5.17 -7.52
C ILE A 111 10.16 6.20 -8.33
N SER A 112 10.43 7.36 -7.74
CA SER A 112 11.17 8.45 -8.40
C SER A 112 12.60 8.05 -8.75
N SER A 113 13.30 7.33 -7.88
CA SER A 113 14.67 6.86 -8.11
C SER A 113 14.79 5.80 -9.21
N ALA A 114 13.69 5.11 -9.55
CA ALA A 114 13.66 4.16 -10.66
C ALA A 114 13.36 4.80 -12.02
N LYS A 115 13.09 6.12 -12.05
CA LYS A 115 12.87 6.85 -13.29
C LYS A 115 14.13 6.86 -14.13
N GLY A 116 13.98 6.59 -15.43
CA GLY A 116 15.08 6.73 -16.38
C GLY A 116 15.42 8.21 -16.61
N SER A 117 16.66 8.50 -17.00
CA SER A 117 17.17 9.87 -17.23
C SER A 117 16.38 10.67 -18.28
N SER A 118 15.70 9.99 -19.21
CA SER A 118 14.83 10.61 -20.22
C SER A 118 13.33 10.52 -19.92
N SER A 119 12.96 10.09 -18.70
CA SER A 119 11.56 9.94 -18.28
C SER A 119 11.04 11.23 -17.67
N HIS A 120 9.73 11.43 -17.72
CA HIS A 120 9.08 12.48 -16.94
C HIS A 120 9.15 12.13 -15.46
N PRO A 121 9.48 13.11 -14.59
CA PRO A 121 9.53 12.88 -13.15
C PRO A 121 8.14 12.53 -12.63
N LEU A 122 8.09 11.78 -11.52
CA LEU A 122 6.83 11.63 -10.78
C LEU A 122 6.51 12.96 -10.11
N GLU A 123 5.35 13.53 -10.40
CA GLU A 123 4.91 14.83 -9.89
C GLU A 123 4.03 14.69 -8.65
N ARG A 124 3.18 13.65 -8.60
CA ARG A 124 2.22 13.44 -7.52
C ARG A 124 2.05 11.95 -7.20
N LEU A 125 2.12 11.64 -5.91
CA LEU A 125 1.73 10.34 -5.37
C LEU A 125 0.63 10.55 -4.33
N THR A 126 -0.50 9.88 -4.53
CA THR A 126 -1.51 9.70 -3.49
C THR A 126 -1.41 8.27 -2.97
N VAL A 127 -1.26 8.10 -1.67
CA VAL A 127 -1.26 6.80 -1.00
C VAL A 127 -2.44 6.74 -0.04
N HIS A 128 -3.22 5.68 -0.12
CA HIS A 128 -4.35 5.49 0.77
C HIS A 128 -4.51 4.01 1.15
N PRO A 129 -5.04 3.71 2.34
CA PRO A 129 -5.25 2.33 2.76
C PRO A 129 -6.41 1.72 1.96
N PHE A 130 -6.44 0.39 1.93
CA PHE A 130 -7.58 -0.35 1.42
C PHE A 130 -8.83 -0.09 2.29
N GLY A 131 -9.79 0.64 1.74
CA GLY A 131 -11.08 0.94 2.40
C GLY A 131 -12.19 -0.10 2.16
N GLY A 132 -11.85 -1.30 1.68
CA GLY A 132 -12.79 -2.39 1.45
C GLY A 132 -12.84 -3.40 2.61
N GLN A 133 -13.70 -4.42 2.49
CA GLN A 133 -13.79 -5.50 3.47
C GLN A 133 -12.57 -6.42 3.38
N VAL A 134 -11.78 -6.53 4.45
CA VAL A 134 -10.58 -7.38 4.49
C VAL A 134 -10.93 -8.87 4.42
N ALA A 135 -12.17 -9.27 4.71
CA ALA A 135 -12.66 -10.63 4.48
C ALA A 135 -12.43 -11.09 3.03
N THR A 136 -12.55 -10.18 2.06
CA THR A 136 -12.31 -10.47 0.63
C THR A 136 -10.85 -10.80 0.31
N LEU A 137 -9.95 -10.55 1.26
CA LEU A 137 -8.51 -10.77 1.17
C LEU A 137 -8.05 -11.99 2.00
N GLY A 138 -8.99 -12.80 2.48
CA GLY A 138 -8.71 -14.00 3.28
C GLY A 138 -8.58 -13.75 4.78
N TRP A 139 -8.89 -12.54 5.25
CA TRP A 139 -8.95 -12.23 6.67
C TRP A 139 -10.25 -12.75 7.30
N PRO A 140 -10.27 -13.09 8.60
CA PRO A 140 -11.52 -13.39 9.28
C PRO A 140 -12.47 -12.19 9.25
N SER A 141 -13.73 -12.40 8.87
CA SER A 141 -14.74 -11.33 8.72
C SER A 141 -15.03 -10.54 9.99
N VAL A 142 -14.79 -11.13 11.17
CA VAL A 142 -14.97 -10.47 12.47
C VAL A 142 -14.11 -9.21 12.60
N ILE A 143 -12.95 -9.18 11.94
CA ILE A 143 -12.04 -8.03 11.89
C ILE A 143 -12.70 -6.81 11.24
N ASP A 144 -13.51 -7.02 10.20
CA ASP A 144 -14.21 -5.93 9.50
C ASP A 144 -15.22 -5.21 10.40
N THR A 145 -15.77 -5.88 11.42
CA THR A 145 -16.75 -5.29 12.33
C THR A 145 -16.08 -4.63 13.52
N ASP A 146 -15.10 -5.30 14.13
CA ASP A 146 -14.51 -4.87 15.41
C ASP A 146 -13.43 -3.79 15.24
N LEU A 147 -12.74 -3.76 14.11
CA LEU A 147 -11.62 -2.86 13.87
C LEU A 147 -11.92 -1.73 12.89
N LEU A 148 -13.13 -1.66 12.34
CA LEU A 148 -13.52 -0.65 11.34
C LEU A 148 -13.26 0.79 11.80
N MET A 149 -13.53 1.08 13.08
CA MET A 149 -13.29 2.41 13.64
C MET A 149 -11.80 2.70 13.79
N VAL A 150 -10.99 1.71 14.16
CA VAL A 150 -9.54 1.89 14.32
C VAL A 150 -8.89 2.05 12.95
N THR A 151 -9.25 1.22 11.97
CA THR A 151 -8.71 1.29 10.61
C THR A 151 -9.05 2.61 9.94
N ALA A 152 -10.24 3.16 10.18
CA ALA A 152 -10.64 4.48 9.70
C ALA A 152 -9.89 5.64 10.35
N VAL A 153 -9.43 5.48 11.61
CA VAL A 153 -8.70 6.53 12.34
C VAL A 153 -7.22 6.57 11.95
N ILE A 154 -6.57 5.41 11.79
CA ILE A 154 -5.13 5.34 11.50
C ILE A 154 -4.81 5.32 10.00
N GLY A 155 -5.80 4.98 9.18
CA GLY A 155 -5.69 4.87 7.74
C GLY A 155 -5.82 6.24 7.07
N HIS A 156 -4.81 7.09 7.26
CA HIS A 156 -4.78 8.40 6.62
C HIS A 156 -4.43 8.32 5.13
N LEU A 157 -5.03 9.21 4.34
CA LEU A 157 -4.61 9.44 2.97
C LEU A 157 -3.44 10.43 2.99
N TRP A 158 -2.39 10.11 2.25
CA TRP A 158 -1.23 10.97 2.10
C TRP A 158 -1.05 11.36 0.65
N GLU A 159 -0.85 12.64 0.40
CA GLU A 159 -0.50 13.16 -0.91
C GLU A 159 0.91 13.75 -0.84
N VAL A 160 1.80 13.26 -1.70
CA VAL A 160 3.17 13.73 -1.85
C VAL A 160 3.30 14.39 -3.22
N LYS A 161 3.73 15.65 -3.25
CA LYS A 161 3.95 16.43 -4.48
C LYS A 161 5.43 16.77 -4.60
N ARG A 162 5.95 16.64 -5.83
CA ARG A 162 7.28 17.18 -6.13
C ARG A 162 7.27 18.70 -5.99
N GLY A 163 8.30 19.27 -5.37
CA GLY A 163 8.54 20.71 -5.36
C GLY A 163 8.71 21.27 -6.78
N GLU A 164 8.33 22.54 -7.00
CA GLU A 164 8.37 23.15 -8.33
C GLU A 164 9.80 23.44 -8.82
N ARG A 165 10.81 23.41 -7.93
CA ARG A 165 12.23 23.63 -8.23
C ARG A 165 13.14 22.57 -7.60
N ASP A 166 14.36 22.41 -8.14
CA ASP A 166 15.37 21.46 -7.62
C ASP A 166 15.82 21.76 -6.17
N ASP A 167 15.58 22.99 -5.69
CA ASP A 167 15.80 23.45 -4.31
C ASP A 167 14.55 23.46 -3.43
N ASP A 168 13.36 23.16 -4.00
CA ASP A 168 12.13 23.03 -3.23
C ASP A 168 12.03 21.62 -2.63
N GLU A 169 11.77 21.57 -1.33
CA GLU A 169 11.53 20.33 -0.62
C GLU A 169 10.24 19.67 -1.15
N THR A 170 10.25 18.36 -1.31
CA THR A 170 9.02 17.60 -1.62
C THR A 170 7.98 17.87 -0.53
N ASP A 171 6.78 18.29 -0.91
CA ASP A 171 5.70 18.57 0.03
C ASP A 171 4.85 17.31 0.23
N ALA A 172 4.62 16.93 1.49
CA ALA A 172 3.71 15.86 1.85
C ALA A 172 2.60 16.41 2.75
N ILE A 173 1.36 16.10 2.41
CA ILE A 173 0.18 16.59 3.11
C ILE A 173 -0.69 15.39 3.46
N CYS A 174 -1.11 15.31 4.72
CA CYS A 174 -2.17 14.42 5.16
C CYS A 174 -3.52 15.05 4.78
N ALA A 175 -4.32 14.34 4.00
CA ALA A 175 -5.62 14.83 3.51
C ALA A 175 -6.80 14.15 4.21
#